data_AF-B9Y8E0-F1
#
_entry.id   AF-B9Y8E0-F1
#
_cell.length_a   1.000
_cell.length_b   1.000
_cell.length_c   1.000
_cell.angle_alpha   90.00
_cell.angle_beta   90.00
_cell.angle_gamma   90.00
#
_symmetry.space_group_name_H-M   'P 1'
#
loop_
_entity.id
_entity.type
_entity.pdbx_description
1 polymer ?
#
loop_
_entity_poly.entity_id
_entity_poly.type
_entity_poly.pdbx_seq_one_letter_code
_entity_poly.pdbx_strand_id
1 'polypeptide(L)'
;MEEKCLLEKASTDFVRDNMLINYCLWDDNELLIESFVKNNRIPLRFDLEAYYFCITGIDKKYNLIDDSAIFQRQVETTYAIYEEMEALLNANHCRGNCFLIKVDNSKQMAVLFSRDAECRISAEQVCEQIHRHFLERPPYAPGNHRFIATSLAGPYQGYEGMHPAYLKARQLNDLRFFEVACPVITEQVLQRRIDPGVLAIYENGRRLRNELCTGNLPAVLEQVNYVFDHLVRSSLDMNCCQAAHTFVIATLSLFVKVYGVALDLNFGPQDFFSLSEYQAHLENQIRRLYEDGNGSPWYSPEVLLAMGFIHENYQKDISLKLVAEYTNTNVSHLSSEFNRQTGSSLPDFIAGLRIEKARSDLENSTLTIAQISREVGFGSERYFTEIFKKHCGKTPLQYRAQLNLEKSESSENK
;
A
#
# COMPACT_ATOMS: atom_id res chain seq x y z
N MET A 1 11.45 48.70 4.84
CA MET A 1 12.55 47.75 4.61
C MET A 1 13.13 47.49 5.99
N GLU A 2 12.39 46.71 6.79
CA GLU A 2 12.71 46.39 8.18
C GLU A 2 13.01 44.90 8.28
N GLU A 3 13.89 44.58 9.21
CA GLU A 3 14.80 43.45 9.25
C GLU A 3 14.12 42.07 9.19
N LYS A 4 14.55 41.25 8.24
CA LYS A 4 14.52 39.79 8.39
C LYS A 4 15.45 39.44 9.56
N CYS A 5 14.91 39.34 10.77
CA CYS A 5 15.61 38.73 11.89
C CYS A 5 15.84 37.25 11.54
N LEU A 6 17.04 36.95 11.02
CA LEU A 6 17.57 35.61 10.91
C LEU A 6 17.64 35.05 12.33
N LEU A 7 16.65 34.23 12.69
CA LEU A 7 16.76 33.06 13.57
C LEU A 7 18.01 33.13 14.48
N GLU A 8 17.83 33.62 15.71
CA GLU A 8 18.89 33.83 16.71
C GLU A 8 19.83 32.61 16.87
N LYS A 9 21.04 32.84 17.37
CA LYS A 9 22.12 31.84 17.55
C LYS A 9 21.67 30.49 18.15
N ALA A 10 20.71 30.50 19.08
CA ALA A 10 20.10 29.29 19.68
C ALA A 10 19.40 28.40 18.63
N SER A 11 18.79 29.02 17.63
CA SER A 11 18.13 28.32 16.55
C SER A 11 19.11 27.74 15.50
N THR A 12 20.32 28.30 15.43
CA THR A 12 21.38 27.76 14.57
C THR A 12 21.98 26.49 15.19
N ASP A 13 22.17 26.47 16.52
CA ASP A 13 22.70 25.32 17.25
C ASP A 13 21.74 24.14 17.20
N PHE A 14 20.44 24.36 17.42
CA PHE A 14 19.45 23.29 17.28
C PHE A 14 19.36 22.72 15.87
N VAL A 15 19.28 23.57 14.83
CA VAL A 15 19.19 23.08 13.44
C VAL A 15 20.45 22.29 13.07
N ARG A 16 21.62 22.78 13.49
CA ARG A 16 22.89 22.09 13.31
C ARG A 16 22.89 20.75 14.05
N ASP A 17 22.60 20.73 15.35
CA ASP A 17 22.67 19.52 16.18
C ASP A 17 21.66 18.47 15.70
N ASN A 18 20.48 18.89 15.26
CA ASN A 18 19.47 18.05 14.63
C ASN A 18 19.96 17.46 13.29
N MET A 19 20.57 18.27 12.42
CA MET A 19 21.18 17.77 11.17
C MET A 19 22.29 16.76 11.45
N LEU A 20 23.14 17.05 12.44
CA LEU A 20 24.28 16.20 12.78
C LEU A 20 23.83 14.86 13.41
N ILE A 21 22.82 14.85 14.28
CA ILE A 21 22.25 13.58 14.81
C ILE A 21 21.61 12.76 13.68
N ASN A 22 20.90 13.40 12.74
CA ASN A 22 20.30 12.69 11.60
C ASN A 22 21.34 12.00 10.71
N TYR A 23 22.56 12.55 10.60
CA TYR A 23 23.65 11.89 9.89
C TYR A 23 24.02 10.54 10.54
N CYS A 24 24.06 10.50 11.88
CA CYS A 24 24.32 9.27 12.63
C CYS A 24 23.23 8.20 12.49
N LEU A 25 22.04 8.56 11.99
CA LEU A 25 20.96 7.62 11.74
C LEU A 25 21.02 7.00 10.34
N TRP A 26 21.89 7.46 9.45
CA TRP A 26 22.01 6.94 8.09
C TRP A 26 23.15 5.92 7.95
N ASP A 27 24.21 6.08 8.73
CA ASP A 27 25.44 5.27 8.67
C ASP A 27 25.43 4.17 9.74
N ASP A 28 26.01 3.01 9.45
CA ASP A 28 26.19 1.89 10.37
C ASP A 28 27.66 1.70 10.80
N ASN A 29 28.58 2.53 10.28
CA ASN A 29 30.00 2.45 10.59
C ASN A 29 30.36 3.23 11.87
N GLU A 30 30.64 2.51 12.94
CA GLU A 30 31.02 3.05 14.26
C GLU A 30 32.12 4.11 14.19
N LEU A 31 33.24 3.83 13.51
CA LEU A 31 34.39 4.73 13.44
C LEU A 31 34.05 6.02 12.70
N LEU A 32 33.18 5.95 11.70
CA LEU A 32 32.70 7.14 11.00
C LEU A 32 31.75 7.95 11.87
N ILE A 33 30.80 7.31 12.57
CA ILE A 33 29.87 7.98 13.49
C ILE A 33 30.63 8.65 14.63
N GLU A 34 31.55 7.92 15.28
CA GLU A 34 32.35 8.42 16.39
C GLU A 34 33.25 9.57 15.95
N SER A 35 33.98 9.41 14.84
CA SER A 35 34.82 10.46 14.25
C SER A 35 33.99 11.69 13.90
N PHE A 36 32.80 11.51 13.32
CA PHE A 36 31.89 12.58 12.98
C PHE A 36 31.38 13.33 14.22
N VAL A 37 30.94 12.60 15.25
CA VAL A 37 30.51 13.17 16.54
C VAL A 37 31.62 13.98 17.18
N LYS A 38 32.84 13.42 17.26
CA LYS A 38 34.00 14.08 17.88
C LYS A 38 34.46 15.30 17.08
N ASN A 39 34.61 15.17 15.76
CA ASN A 39 35.11 16.25 14.89
C ASN A 39 34.14 17.42 14.80
N ASN A 40 32.83 17.15 14.81
CA ASN A 40 31.80 18.19 14.76
C ASN A 40 31.31 18.64 16.15
N ARG A 41 31.86 18.06 17.24
CA ARG A 41 31.53 18.39 18.62
C ARG A 41 30.02 18.29 18.91
N ILE A 42 29.37 17.22 18.44
CA ILE A 42 27.93 17.00 18.66
C ILE A 42 27.70 16.77 20.16
N PRO A 43 26.83 17.55 20.83
CA PRO A 43 26.55 17.37 22.24
C PRO A 43 25.60 16.19 22.46
N LEU A 44 26.15 14.98 22.63
CA LEU A 44 25.37 13.82 23.08
C LEU A 44 25.02 14.00 24.55
N ARG A 45 23.73 14.22 24.82
CA ARG A 45 23.17 14.44 26.16
C ARG A 45 22.64 13.13 26.74
N PHE A 46 23.23 11.99 26.42
CA PHE A 46 22.89 10.69 26.97
C PHE A 46 24.15 9.83 27.10
N ASP A 47 24.06 8.77 27.89
CA ASP A 47 25.14 7.81 28.09
C ASP A 47 25.15 6.74 26.99
N LEU A 48 26.33 6.48 26.42
CA LEU A 48 26.55 5.43 25.42
C LEU A 48 26.62 4.02 26.05
N GLU A 49 26.69 3.91 27.38
CA GLU A 49 26.63 2.61 28.07
C GLU A 49 25.25 1.94 27.98
N ALA A 50 24.17 2.73 28.01
CA ALA A 50 22.80 2.26 27.88
C ALA A 50 21.84 3.40 27.54
N TYR A 51 21.34 3.42 26.32
CA TYR A 51 20.35 4.40 25.87
C TYR A 51 19.19 3.77 25.10
N TYR A 52 18.11 4.53 24.99
CA TYR A 52 16.87 4.14 24.35
C TYR A 52 16.52 5.11 23.23
N PHE A 53 15.84 4.61 22.21
CA PHE A 53 15.36 5.38 21.07
C PHE A 53 13.83 5.38 21.06
N CYS A 54 13.24 6.55 21.25
CA CYS A 54 11.81 6.77 21.17
C CYS A 54 11.47 7.52 19.87
N ILE A 55 10.47 7.05 19.12
CA ILE A 55 9.84 7.82 18.03
C ILE A 55 8.42 8.17 18.48
N THR A 56 8.00 9.41 18.28
CA THR A 56 6.67 9.89 18.64
C THR A 56 6.11 10.89 17.62
N GLY A 57 4.79 11.06 17.63
CA GLY A 57 4.07 11.99 16.76
C GLY A 57 3.52 11.32 15.50
N ILE A 58 3.22 12.15 14.50
CA ILE A 58 2.54 11.73 13.26
C ILE A 58 3.50 11.89 12.09
N ASP A 59 3.55 10.88 11.22
CA ASP A 59 4.34 10.94 9.99
C ASP A 59 3.90 12.13 9.12
N LYS A 60 4.84 12.81 8.49
CA LYS A 60 4.59 13.96 7.62
C LYS A 60 3.65 13.61 6.47
N LYS A 61 3.71 12.39 5.91
CA LYS A 61 2.81 11.98 4.80
C LYS A 61 1.32 12.09 5.17
N TYR A 62 1.07 12.13 6.46
CA TYR A 62 -0.22 12.17 7.11
C TYR A 62 -0.55 13.51 7.76
N ASN A 63 0.44 14.39 7.85
CA ASN A 63 0.28 15.75 8.34
C ASN A 63 -0.12 16.64 7.16
N LEU A 64 -1.42 16.67 6.84
CA LEU A 64 -2.02 17.40 5.72
C LEU A 64 -2.01 18.94 5.87
N ILE A 65 -1.05 19.49 6.62
CA ILE A 65 -0.93 20.93 6.81
C ILE A 65 -0.02 21.48 5.70
N ASP A 66 -0.62 22.17 4.73
CA ASP A 66 0.11 22.94 3.71
C ASP A 66 0.07 24.45 4.02
N ASP A 67 1.04 25.15 3.44
CA ASP A 67 1.32 26.59 3.39
C ASP A 67 2.44 27.18 4.28
N SER A 68 3.38 27.81 3.59
CA SER A 68 4.64 28.42 4.06
C SER A 68 4.61 29.29 5.33
N ALA A 69 3.47 29.90 5.70
CA ALA A 69 3.30 30.64 6.96
C ALA A 69 3.30 29.72 8.20
N ILE A 70 2.97 28.44 8.00
CA ILE A 70 3.07 27.39 9.01
C ILE A 70 4.52 27.02 9.26
N PHE A 71 5.47 27.21 8.33
CA PHE A 71 6.85 26.79 8.54
C PHE A 71 7.52 27.53 9.71
N GLN A 72 7.36 28.85 9.81
CA GLN A 72 7.87 29.63 10.95
C GLN A 72 7.17 29.21 12.26
N ARG A 73 5.85 29.06 12.22
CA ARG A 73 5.06 28.60 13.38
C ARG A 73 5.42 27.17 13.79
N GLN A 74 5.71 26.28 12.84
CA GLN A 74 6.18 24.91 13.05
C GLN A 74 7.56 24.94 13.68
N VAL A 75 8.48 25.76 13.20
CA VAL A 75 9.82 25.89 13.78
C VAL A 75 9.72 26.31 15.24
N GLU A 76 9.00 27.39 15.56
CA GLU A 76 8.75 27.86 16.94
C GLU A 76 8.04 26.80 17.80
N THR A 77 7.01 26.14 17.26
CA THR A 77 6.30 25.05 17.95
C THR A 77 7.23 23.86 18.19
N THR A 78 8.13 23.54 17.25
CA THR A 78 9.07 22.43 17.42
C THR A 78 10.10 22.77 18.49
N TYR A 79 10.64 24.00 18.53
CA TYR A 79 11.50 24.48 19.62
C TYR A 79 10.86 24.33 20.99
N ALA A 80 9.62 24.78 21.14
CA ALA A 80 8.88 24.63 22.38
C ALA A 80 8.76 23.15 22.80
N ILE A 81 8.45 22.25 21.86
CA ILE A 81 8.41 20.81 22.12
C ILE A 81 9.77 20.28 22.58
N TYR A 82 10.89 20.73 21.99
CA TYR A 82 12.21 20.32 22.44
C TYR A 82 12.48 20.68 23.89
N GLU A 83 12.19 21.93 24.27
CA GLU A 83 12.36 22.41 25.64
C GLU A 83 11.45 21.65 26.61
N GLU A 84 10.19 21.39 26.21
CA GLU A 84 9.25 20.61 27.00
C GLU A 84 9.68 19.15 27.17
N MET A 85 10.23 18.52 26.11
CA MET A 85 10.78 17.16 26.19
C MET A 85 12.03 17.10 27.06
N GLU A 86 12.92 18.09 26.94
CA GLU A 86 14.11 18.18 27.80
C GLU A 86 13.72 18.37 29.27
N ALA A 87 12.73 19.22 29.56
CA ALA A 87 12.18 19.39 30.90
C ALA A 87 11.57 18.09 31.44
N LEU A 88 10.81 17.35 30.61
CA LEU A 88 10.23 16.05 30.96
C LEU A 88 11.31 15.02 31.28
N LEU A 89 12.36 14.91 30.46
CA LEU A 89 13.48 14.00 30.72
C LEU A 89 14.18 14.35 32.05
N ASN A 90 14.51 15.63 32.25
CA ASN A 90 15.17 16.11 33.46
C ASN A 90 14.33 15.84 34.72
N ALA A 91 13.01 16.06 34.66
CA ALA A 91 12.10 15.78 35.77
C ALA A 91 12.04 14.29 36.16
N ASN A 92 12.38 13.39 35.23
CA ASN A 92 12.41 11.95 35.45
C ASN A 92 13.85 11.41 35.64
N HIS A 93 14.83 12.29 35.90
CA HIS A 93 16.26 11.95 36.01
C HIS A 93 16.77 11.17 34.78
N CYS A 94 16.35 11.60 33.60
CA CYS A 94 16.84 11.10 32.31
C CYS A 94 17.59 12.23 31.61
N ARG A 95 18.58 11.87 30.79
CA ARG A 95 19.26 12.80 29.89
C ARG A 95 19.06 12.34 28.47
N GLY A 96 18.80 13.26 27.56
CA GLY A 96 18.64 12.87 26.16
C GLY A 96 18.71 14.01 25.16
N ASN A 97 18.82 13.62 23.90
CA ASN A 97 18.67 14.50 22.75
C ASN A 97 17.28 14.26 22.13
N CYS A 98 16.50 15.32 22.00
CA CYS A 98 15.27 15.31 21.23
C CYS A 98 15.54 15.96 19.87
N PHE A 99 15.07 15.35 18.77
CA PHE A 99 15.27 15.86 17.40
C PHE A 99 14.12 15.44 16.46
N LEU A 100 14.16 15.94 15.22
CA LEU A 100 13.20 15.64 14.15
C LEU A 100 13.88 14.68 13.18
N ILE A 101 13.23 13.57 12.84
CA ILE A 101 13.76 12.61 11.86
C ILE A 101 13.59 13.17 10.45
N LYS A 102 14.71 13.27 9.71
CA LYS A 102 14.76 13.75 8.32
C LYS A 102 15.22 12.68 7.34
N VAL A 103 15.87 11.63 7.81
CA VAL A 103 16.43 10.54 7.00
C VAL A 103 15.39 9.91 6.06
N ASP A 104 14.18 9.64 6.55
CA ASP A 104 13.08 9.08 5.78
C ASP A 104 11.99 10.10 5.40
N ASN A 105 12.27 11.40 5.61
CA ASN A 105 11.32 12.51 5.44
C ASN A 105 10.02 12.38 6.27
N SER A 106 9.98 11.49 7.27
CA SER A 106 8.84 11.34 8.19
C SER A 106 8.59 12.59 9.01
N LYS A 107 9.62 13.38 9.33
CA LYS A 107 9.56 14.55 10.21
C LYS A 107 8.83 14.26 11.54
N GLN A 108 8.92 13.02 12.02
CA GLN A 108 8.48 12.65 13.36
C GLN A 108 9.49 13.09 14.39
N MET A 109 9.04 13.23 15.64
CA MET A 109 9.90 13.59 16.76
C MET A 109 10.55 12.32 17.30
N ALA A 110 11.84 12.40 17.61
CA ALA A 110 12.60 11.31 18.20
C ALA A 110 13.33 11.78 19.45
N VAL A 111 13.48 10.87 20.40
CA VAL A 111 14.17 11.10 21.67
C VAL A 111 15.16 9.97 21.89
N LEU A 112 16.45 10.29 21.89
CA LEU A 112 17.52 9.42 22.35
C LEU A 112 17.82 9.76 23.80
N PHE A 113 17.66 8.81 24.73
CA PHE A 113 17.85 9.11 26.15
C PHE A 113 18.45 7.95 26.94
N SER A 114 19.20 8.29 27.97
CA SER A 114 19.69 7.38 29.01
C SER A 114 19.02 7.71 30.35
N ARG A 115 18.97 6.72 31.23
CA ARG A 115 18.39 6.83 32.57
C ARG A 115 19.52 6.97 33.59
N ASP A 116 19.51 8.03 34.39
CA ASP A 116 20.49 8.20 35.46
C ASP A 116 20.17 7.26 36.63
N ALA A 117 21.11 7.08 37.57
CA ALA A 117 20.94 6.22 38.74
C ALA A 117 19.75 6.61 39.65
N GLU A 118 19.31 7.87 39.57
CA GLU A 118 18.17 8.40 40.32
C GLU A 118 16.81 8.17 39.61
N CYS A 119 16.82 7.70 38.35
CA CYS A 119 15.60 7.45 37.58
C CYS A 119 14.81 6.27 38.16
N ARG A 120 13.64 6.57 38.73
CA ARG A 120 12.79 5.58 39.42
C ARG A 120 11.76 4.90 38.54
N ILE A 121 11.56 5.40 37.32
CA ILE A 121 10.57 4.87 36.37
C ILE A 121 11.27 4.12 35.23
N SER A 122 10.54 3.22 34.58
CA SER A 122 11.06 2.48 33.43
C SER A 122 11.14 3.38 32.18
N ALA A 123 11.87 2.94 31.16
CA ALA A 123 11.96 3.67 29.88
C ALA A 123 10.58 3.76 29.20
N GLU A 124 9.77 2.71 29.31
CA GLU A 124 8.39 2.68 28.84
C GLU A 124 7.55 3.76 29.52
N GLN A 125 7.67 3.91 30.84
CA GLN A 125 6.93 4.93 31.60
C GLN A 125 7.37 6.36 31.23
N VAL A 126 8.64 6.58 30.89
CA VAL A 126 9.12 7.87 30.33
C VAL A 126 8.42 8.12 28.98
N CYS A 127 8.42 7.13 28.09
CA CYS A 127 7.77 7.23 26.79
C CYS A 127 6.25 7.38 26.88
N GLU A 128 5.59 6.82 27.90
CA GLU A 128 4.16 7.03 28.16
C GLU A 128 3.86 8.49 28.53
N GLN A 129 4.73 9.13 29.33
CA GLN A 129 4.62 10.55 29.62
C GLN A 129 4.83 11.40 28.36
N ILE A 130 5.81 11.05 27.52
CA ILE A 130 6.04 11.68 26.22
C ILE A 130 4.79 11.53 25.33
N HIS A 131 4.24 10.31 25.21
CA HIS A 131 3.04 10.04 24.43
C HIS A 131 1.86 10.90 24.90
N ARG A 132 1.61 10.94 26.22
CA ARG A 132 0.52 11.73 26.82
C ARG A 132 0.68 13.22 26.55
N HIS A 133 1.91 13.73 26.65
CA HIS A 133 2.19 15.12 26.32
C HIS A 133 1.78 15.46 24.88
N PHE A 134 2.13 14.61 23.91
CA PHE A 134 1.75 14.78 22.51
C PHE A 134 0.24 14.65 22.27
N LEU A 135 -0.48 13.85 23.08
CA LEU A 135 -1.94 13.76 23.02
C LEU A 135 -2.64 15.01 23.58
N GLU A 136 -2.16 15.54 24.69
CA GLU A 136 -2.75 16.70 25.38
C GLU A 136 -2.44 18.03 24.68
N ARG A 137 -1.26 18.12 24.03
CA ARG A 137 -0.80 19.29 23.29
C ARG A 137 -0.35 18.88 21.89
N PRO A 138 -1.27 18.41 21.03
CA PRO A 138 -0.88 17.94 19.71
C PRO A 138 -0.34 19.13 18.90
N PRO A 139 0.89 19.05 18.37
CA PRO A 139 1.44 20.11 17.51
C PRO A 139 0.85 20.08 16.09
N TYR A 140 -0.27 19.38 15.92
CA TYR A 140 -0.90 19.03 14.66
C TYR A 140 -2.35 19.55 14.62
N ALA A 141 -2.97 19.52 13.44
CA ALA A 141 -4.36 19.93 13.27
C ALA A 141 -5.32 19.12 14.15
N PRO A 142 -6.44 19.72 14.63
CA PRO A 142 -7.47 19.01 15.38
C PRO A 142 -7.96 17.76 14.64
N GLY A 143 -8.18 16.65 15.38
CA GLY A 143 -8.58 15.36 14.81
C GLY A 143 -7.42 14.40 14.48
N ASN A 144 -6.19 14.91 14.38
CA ASN A 144 -5.02 14.08 14.06
C ASN A 144 -4.46 13.31 15.27
N HIS A 145 -4.88 13.63 16.50
CA HIS A 145 -4.40 13.00 17.74
C HIS A 145 -4.57 11.46 17.74
N ARG A 146 -5.58 10.93 17.05
CA ARG A 146 -5.81 9.48 16.91
C ARG A 146 -4.70 8.75 16.14
N PHE A 147 -3.85 9.49 15.42
CA PHE A 147 -2.75 8.94 14.62
C PHE A 147 -1.38 9.08 15.28
N ILE A 148 -1.31 9.64 16.48
CA ILE A 148 -0.06 9.72 17.24
C ILE A 148 0.34 8.32 17.65
N ALA A 149 1.52 7.89 17.20
CA ALA A 149 2.16 6.65 17.62
C ALA A 149 3.40 6.99 18.43
N THR A 150 3.65 6.21 19.49
CA THR A 150 4.92 6.27 20.22
C THR A 150 5.52 4.88 20.25
N SER A 151 6.78 4.75 19.86
CA SER A 151 7.52 3.49 19.85
C SER A 151 8.82 3.64 20.59
N LEU A 152 9.28 2.55 21.20
CA LEU A 152 10.49 2.53 22.02
C LEU A 152 11.34 1.32 21.70
N ALA A 153 12.60 1.56 21.36
CA ALA A 153 13.63 0.56 21.14
C ALA A 153 14.77 0.72 22.15
N GLY A 154 15.32 -0.40 22.63
CA GLY A 154 16.51 -0.44 23.48
C GLY A 154 16.37 -1.30 24.73
N PRO A 155 17.41 -1.33 25.58
CA PRO A 155 18.60 -0.48 25.51
C PRO A 155 19.58 -0.86 24.38
N TYR A 156 20.33 0.12 23.90
CA TYR A 156 21.47 -0.01 22.99
C TYR A 156 22.74 0.56 23.64
N GLN A 157 23.89 0.23 23.06
CA GLN A 157 25.21 0.67 23.54
C GLN A 157 26.05 1.18 22.36
N GLY A 158 27.04 2.02 22.67
CA GLY A 158 28.03 2.49 21.71
C GLY A 158 27.47 3.43 20.64
N TYR A 159 28.32 3.82 19.68
CA TYR A 159 27.90 4.67 18.55
C TYR A 159 27.19 3.84 17.46
N GLU A 160 27.64 2.61 17.29
CA GLU A 160 27.10 1.60 16.37
C GLU A 160 25.64 1.25 16.66
N GLY A 161 25.18 1.42 17.90
CA GLY A 161 23.80 1.14 18.27
C GLY A 161 22.80 2.19 17.77
N MET A 162 23.23 3.39 17.33
CA MET A 162 22.31 4.50 17.03
C MET A 162 21.43 4.19 15.81
N HIS A 163 22.03 3.73 14.71
CA HIS A 163 21.30 3.38 13.50
C HIS A 163 20.36 2.16 13.69
N PRO A 164 20.82 1.03 14.27
CA PRO A 164 19.93 -0.09 14.62
C PRO A 164 18.77 0.31 15.54
N ALA A 165 19.01 1.18 16.53
CA ALA A 165 17.96 1.66 17.42
C ALA A 165 16.90 2.47 16.66
N TYR A 166 17.32 3.32 15.72
CA TYR A 166 16.39 4.03 14.82
C TYR A 166 15.58 3.05 13.96
N LEU A 167 16.23 2.11 13.28
CA LEU A 167 15.54 1.13 12.43
C LEU A 167 14.52 0.31 13.23
N LYS A 168 14.89 -0.14 14.43
CA LYS A 168 13.99 -0.87 15.33
C LYS A 168 12.82 0.00 15.78
N ALA A 169 13.08 1.23 16.24
CA ALA A 169 12.03 2.13 16.68
C ALA A 169 11.06 2.49 15.54
N ARG A 170 11.57 2.60 14.30
CA ARG A 170 10.77 2.83 13.09
C ARG A 170 9.89 1.63 12.77
N GLN A 171 10.46 0.42 12.78
CA GLN A 171 9.71 -0.83 12.60
C GLN A 171 8.58 -0.97 13.62
N LEU A 172 8.85 -0.64 14.89
CA LEU A 172 7.84 -0.65 15.94
C LEU A 172 6.77 0.43 15.72
N ASN A 173 7.15 1.62 15.25
CA ASN A 173 6.20 2.69 14.93
C ASN A 173 5.22 2.26 13.82
N ASP A 174 5.71 1.55 12.80
CA ASP A 174 4.89 1.04 11.70
C ASP A 174 3.82 0.03 12.16
N LEU A 175 4.01 -0.63 13.31
CA LEU A 175 3.00 -1.52 13.88
C LEU A 175 1.72 -0.78 14.26
N ARG A 176 1.75 0.56 14.38
CA ARG A 176 0.54 1.37 14.57
C ARG A 176 -0.51 1.11 13.50
N PHE A 177 -0.10 0.79 12.27
CA PHE A 177 -1.01 0.44 11.18
C PHE A 177 -1.97 -0.70 11.60
N PHE A 178 -1.51 -1.66 12.40
CA PHE A 178 -2.33 -2.78 12.88
C PHE A 178 -3.17 -2.44 14.12
N GLU A 179 -3.15 -1.18 14.58
CA GLU A 179 -3.94 -0.65 15.69
C GLU A 179 -3.68 -1.37 17.03
N VAL A 180 -2.40 -1.61 17.32
CA VAL A 180 -1.97 -2.19 18.59
C VAL A 180 -2.46 -1.33 19.76
N ALA A 181 -3.16 -1.96 20.71
CA ALA A 181 -3.72 -1.32 21.89
C ALA A 181 -2.67 -1.08 23.00
N CYS A 182 -1.64 -0.29 22.70
CA CYS A 182 -0.64 0.15 23.67
C CYS A 182 -0.26 1.63 23.45
N PRO A 183 -0.09 2.43 24.51
CA PRO A 183 0.39 3.81 24.39
C PRO A 183 1.81 3.89 23.82
N VAL A 184 2.67 2.94 24.21
CA VAL A 184 4.06 2.81 23.73
C VAL A 184 4.25 1.43 23.12
N ILE A 185 4.64 1.39 21.85
CA ILE A 185 4.90 0.16 21.11
C ILE A 185 6.35 -0.27 21.35
N THR A 186 6.52 -1.42 22.01
CA THR A 186 7.83 -2.02 22.31
C THR A 186 7.97 -3.38 21.64
N GLU A 187 9.16 -3.96 21.68
CA GLU A 187 9.41 -5.31 21.15
C GLU A 187 8.55 -6.40 21.84
N GLN A 188 8.02 -6.15 23.04
CA GLN A 188 7.11 -7.08 23.71
C GLN A 188 5.82 -7.31 22.92
N VAL A 189 5.40 -6.33 22.12
CA VAL A 189 4.22 -6.46 21.24
C VAL A 189 4.44 -7.57 20.20
N LEU A 190 5.67 -7.71 19.69
CA LEU A 190 6.02 -8.73 18.69
C LEU A 190 5.92 -10.15 19.25
N GLN A 191 5.99 -10.35 20.57
CA GLN A 191 5.79 -11.66 21.21
C GLN A 191 4.34 -12.17 21.09
N ARG A 192 3.39 -11.27 20.84
CA ARG A 192 1.97 -11.61 20.65
C ARG A 192 1.63 -11.92 19.19
N ARG A 193 2.61 -11.82 18.29
CA ARG A 193 2.44 -12.08 16.86
C ARG A 193 2.01 -13.52 16.63
N ILE A 194 0.99 -13.69 15.81
CA ILE A 194 0.58 -14.98 15.27
C ILE A 194 0.91 -14.94 13.79
N ASP A 195 1.96 -15.64 13.37
CA ASP A 195 2.25 -15.79 11.94
C ASP A 195 1.23 -16.75 11.32
N PRO A 196 0.33 -16.28 10.42
CA PRO A 196 -0.62 -17.16 9.77
C PRO A 196 0.06 -18.13 8.79
N GLY A 197 1.29 -17.82 8.35
CA GLY A 197 1.98 -18.53 7.30
C GLY A 197 1.43 -18.21 5.90
N VAL A 198 2.30 -18.33 4.89
CA VAL A 198 1.98 -18.03 3.49
C VAL A 198 0.80 -18.86 2.98
N LEU A 199 0.70 -20.12 3.42
CA LEU A 199 -0.36 -21.03 3.00
C LEU A 199 -1.74 -20.55 3.47
N ALA A 200 -1.87 -20.04 4.70
CA ALA A 200 -3.17 -19.59 5.21
C ALA A 200 -3.67 -18.36 4.44
N ILE A 201 -2.79 -17.41 4.09
CA ILE A 201 -3.15 -16.26 3.27
C ILE A 201 -3.61 -16.71 1.89
N TYR A 202 -2.87 -17.64 1.26
CA TYR A 202 -3.22 -18.17 -0.06
C TYR A 202 -4.56 -18.93 -0.04
N GLU A 203 -4.78 -19.79 0.94
CA GLU A 203 -6.04 -20.55 1.08
C GLU A 203 -7.24 -19.63 1.32
N ASN A 204 -7.10 -18.63 2.19
CA ASN A 204 -8.18 -17.68 2.46
C ASN A 204 -8.42 -16.73 1.31
N GLY A 205 -7.38 -16.41 0.53
CA GLY A 205 -7.55 -15.77 -0.77
C GLY A 205 -8.40 -16.63 -1.70
N ARG A 206 -8.06 -17.92 -1.89
CA ARG A 206 -8.85 -18.83 -2.73
C ARG A 206 -10.30 -18.91 -2.27
N ARG A 207 -10.55 -18.98 -0.95
CA ARG A 207 -11.89 -18.94 -0.38
C ARG A 207 -12.61 -17.64 -0.74
N LEU A 208 -11.97 -16.48 -0.57
CA LEU A 208 -12.55 -15.19 -0.94
C LEU A 208 -12.96 -15.14 -2.41
N ARG A 209 -12.10 -15.60 -3.34
CA ARG A 209 -12.48 -15.69 -4.75
C ARG A 209 -13.70 -16.57 -4.98
N ASN A 210 -13.77 -17.71 -4.30
CA ASN A 210 -14.92 -18.60 -4.42
C ASN A 210 -16.20 -17.95 -3.90
N GLU A 211 -16.13 -17.28 -2.74
CA GLU A 211 -17.26 -16.53 -2.17
C GLU A 211 -17.72 -15.39 -3.09
N LEU A 212 -16.78 -14.67 -3.72
CA LEU A 212 -17.09 -13.64 -4.71
C LEU A 212 -17.91 -14.19 -5.90
N CYS A 213 -17.74 -15.46 -6.24
CA CYS A 213 -18.48 -16.12 -7.32
C CYS A 213 -19.89 -16.58 -6.89
N THR A 214 -20.26 -16.48 -5.62
CA THR A 214 -21.58 -16.95 -5.13
C THR A 214 -22.67 -15.89 -5.25
N GLY A 215 -22.30 -14.61 -5.39
CA GLY A 215 -23.26 -13.51 -5.28
C GLY A 215 -23.71 -13.20 -3.84
N ASN A 216 -23.12 -13.83 -2.81
CA ASN A 216 -23.42 -13.55 -1.41
C ASN A 216 -22.48 -12.48 -0.81
N LEU A 217 -22.86 -11.21 -0.93
CA LEU A 217 -22.07 -10.08 -0.40
C LEU A 217 -21.75 -10.22 1.11
N PRO A 218 -22.71 -10.55 2.01
CA PRO A 218 -22.40 -10.79 3.42
C PRO A 218 -21.27 -11.80 3.66
N ALA A 219 -21.30 -12.95 2.97
CA ALA A 219 -20.26 -13.99 3.12
C ALA A 219 -18.88 -13.51 2.64
N VAL A 220 -18.85 -12.71 1.57
CA VAL A 220 -17.60 -12.11 1.07
C VAL A 220 -17.02 -11.14 2.09
N LEU A 221 -17.84 -10.26 2.66
CA LEU A 221 -17.38 -9.28 3.65
C LEU A 221 -16.89 -9.98 4.93
N GLU A 222 -17.55 -11.05 5.35
CA GLU A 222 -17.09 -11.90 6.46
C GLU A 222 -15.71 -12.50 6.16
N GLN A 223 -15.49 -13.00 4.94
CA GLN A 223 -14.20 -13.55 4.53
C GLN A 223 -13.10 -12.49 4.44
N VAL A 224 -13.41 -11.27 3.96
CA VAL A 224 -12.48 -10.12 3.98
C VAL A 224 -12.11 -9.78 5.41
N ASN A 225 -13.10 -9.69 6.29
CA ASN A 225 -12.88 -9.42 7.71
C ASN A 225 -12.01 -10.51 8.36
N TYR A 226 -12.24 -11.78 8.06
CA TYR A 226 -11.39 -12.86 8.54
C TYR A 226 -9.93 -12.70 8.06
N VAL A 227 -9.72 -12.41 6.78
CA VAL A 227 -8.36 -12.20 6.25
C VAL A 227 -7.66 -11.03 6.94
N PHE A 228 -8.29 -9.87 7.01
CA PHE A 228 -7.61 -8.67 7.48
C PHE A 228 -7.63 -8.54 9.02
N ASP A 229 -8.77 -8.76 9.67
CA ASP A 229 -8.91 -8.58 11.11
C ASP A 229 -8.35 -9.76 11.92
N HIS A 230 -8.46 -11.01 11.40
CA HIS A 230 -7.95 -12.19 12.12
C HIS A 230 -6.53 -12.58 11.70
N LEU A 231 -6.24 -12.70 10.41
CA LEU A 231 -4.91 -13.14 9.95
C LEU A 231 -3.90 -11.98 9.91
N VAL A 232 -4.21 -10.92 9.17
CA VAL A 232 -3.26 -9.82 8.94
C VAL A 232 -3.02 -9.02 10.21
N ARG A 233 -4.06 -8.61 10.96
CA ARG A 233 -3.89 -7.84 12.19
C ARG A 233 -3.07 -8.60 13.23
N SER A 234 -3.35 -9.89 13.43
CA SER A 234 -2.62 -10.73 14.38
C SER A 234 -1.18 -11.02 13.94
N SER A 235 -0.90 -10.94 12.64
CA SER A 235 0.45 -11.13 12.10
C SER A 235 1.39 -9.99 12.41
N LEU A 236 0.88 -8.77 12.65
CA LEU A 236 1.69 -7.57 12.85
C LEU A 236 2.82 -7.41 11.80
N ASP A 237 2.58 -7.86 10.56
CA ASP A 237 3.57 -7.91 9.49
C ASP A 237 3.03 -7.28 8.20
N MET A 238 3.70 -6.23 7.74
CA MET A 238 3.32 -5.52 6.53
C MET A 238 3.42 -6.40 5.29
N ASN A 239 4.35 -7.36 5.25
CA ASN A 239 4.46 -8.30 4.13
C ASN A 239 3.23 -9.21 4.05
N CYS A 240 2.69 -9.61 5.20
CA CYS A 240 1.45 -10.38 5.27
C CYS A 240 0.26 -9.55 4.74
N CYS A 241 0.19 -8.27 5.13
CA CYS A 241 -0.82 -7.34 4.61
C CYS A 241 -0.72 -7.16 3.09
N GLN A 242 0.50 -6.94 2.57
CA GLN A 242 0.77 -6.79 1.14
C GLN A 242 0.43 -8.05 0.33
N ALA A 243 0.74 -9.24 0.87
CA ALA A 243 0.38 -10.50 0.23
C ALA A 243 -1.14 -10.68 0.13
N ALA A 244 -1.87 -10.41 1.23
CA ALA A 244 -3.33 -10.44 1.24
C ALA A 244 -3.91 -9.42 0.24
N HIS A 245 -3.44 -8.18 0.30
CA HIS A 245 -3.82 -7.11 -0.63
C HIS A 245 -3.62 -7.52 -2.10
N THR A 246 -2.43 -7.99 -2.46
CA THR A 246 -2.10 -8.42 -3.82
C THR A 246 -3.08 -9.48 -4.32
N PHE A 247 -3.41 -10.46 -3.47
CA PHE A 247 -4.36 -11.50 -3.81
C PHE A 247 -5.77 -10.93 -4.06
N VAL A 248 -6.26 -10.09 -3.15
CA VAL A 248 -7.61 -9.52 -3.28
C VAL A 248 -7.70 -8.63 -4.51
N ILE A 249 -6.74 -7.74 -4.74
CA ILE A 249 -6.72 -6.87 -5.92
C ILE A 249 -6.62 -7.68 -7.22
N ALA A 250 -5.78 -8.71 -7.28
CA ALA A 250 -5.72 -9.60 -8.44
C ALA A 250 -7.07 -10.28 -8.70
N THR A 251 -7.77 -10.67 -7.64
CA THR A 251 -9.11 -11.25 -7.73
C THR A 251 -10.13 -10.22 -8.21
N LEU A 252 -10.20 -9.03 -7.63
CA LEU A 252 -11.13 -7.98 -8.09
C LEU A 252 -10.84 -7.52 -9.51
N SER A 253 -9.57 -7.46 -9.90
CA SER A 253 -9.14 -7.14 -11.27
C SER A 253 -9.67 -8.16 -12.29
N LEU A 254 -9.80 -9.43 -11.89
CA LEU A 254 -10.42 -10.46 -12.70
C LEU A 254 -11.90 -10.16 -12.95
N PHE A 255 -12.63 -9.75 -11.91
CA PHE A 255 -14.04 -9.36 -12.03
C PHE A 255 -14.20 -8.10 -12.90
N VAL A 256 -13.34 -7.08 -12.73
CA VAL A 256 -13.30 -5.89 -13.60
C VAL A 256 -13.17 -6.28 -15.06
N LYS A 257 -12.24 -7.18 -15.38
CA LYS A 257 -12.01 -7.64 -16.77
C LYS A 257 -13.19 -8.42 -17.34
N VAL A 258 -13.78 -9.32 -16.55
CA VAL A 258 -14.81 -10.25 -17.03
C VAL A 258 -16.19 -9.59 -17.09
N TYR A 259 -16.53 -8.75 -16.11
CA TYR A 259 -17.84 -8.11 -16.01
C TYR A 259 -17.85 -6.67 -16.53
N GLY A 260 -16.68 -6.08 -16.82
CA GLY A 260 -16.59 -4.70 -17.31
C GLY A 260 -16.98 -3.64 -16.27
N VAL A 261 -16.90 -3.98 -14.98
CA VAL A 261 -17.24 -3.07 -13.88
C VAL A 261 -16.13 -2.05 -13.62
N ALA A 262 -16.50 -0.83 -13.23
CA ALA A 262 -15.56 0.25 -12.96
C ALA A 262 -15.19 0.29 -11.48
N LEU A 263 -14.05 -0.34 -11.12
CA LEU A 263 -13.49 -0.27 -9.77
C LEU A 263 -12.20 0.56 -9.77
N ASP A 264 -11.98 1.30 -8.69
CA ASP A 264 -10.69 1.93 -8.41
C ASP A 264 -9.86 0.96 -7.56
N LEU A 265 -8.88 0.32 -8.20
CA LEU A 265 -8.01 -0.67 -7.58
C LEU A 265 -6.56 -0.16 -7.42
N ASN A 266 -6.32 1.13 -7.68
CA ASN A 266 -4.98 1.73 -7.60
C ASN A 266 -4.71 2.32 -6.22
N PHE A 267 -4.74 1.46 -5.21
CA PHE A 267 -4.44 1.80 -3.83
C PHE A 267 -3.68 0.64 -3.18
N GLY A 268 -2.94 0.90 -2.11
CA GLY A 268 -2.30 -0.11 -1.29
C GLY A 268 -2.33 0.24 0.19
N PRO A 269 -1.96 -0.69 1.08
CA PRO A 269 -1.97 -0.48 2.53
C PRO A 269 -1.23 0.79 2.98
N GLN A 270 -0.16 1.16 2.28
CA GLN A 270 0.67 2.34 2.56
C GLN A 270 -0.07 3.68 2.42
N ASP A 271 -1.18 3.70 1.68
CA ASP A 271 -1.98 4.91 1.42
C ASP A 271 -2.93 5.23 2.59
N PHE A 272 -3.02 4.34 3.58
CA PHE A 272 -3.90 4.45 4.73
C PHE A 272 -3.10 4.53 6.04
N PHE A 273 -3.72 5.08 7.08
CA PHE A 273 -3.08 5.17 8.39
C PHE A 273 -3.24 3.90 9.21
N SER A 274 -4.36 3.21 9.03
CA SER A 274 -4.69 2.00 9.78
C SER A 274 -5.29 0.93 8.89
N LEU A 275 -5.17 -0.31 9.38
CA LEU A 275 -5.73 -1.49 8.76
C LEU A 275 -7.26 -1.38 8.62
N SER A 276 -7.94 -0.77 9.60
CA SER A 276 -9.38 -0.56 9.54
C SER A 276 -9.79 0.44 8.44
N GLU A 277 -9.00 1.51 8.23
CA GLU A 277 -9.25 2.45 7.11
C GLU A 277 -9.06 1.78 5.75
N TYR A 278 -7.97 1.01 5.60
CA TYR A 278 -7.71 0.22 4.40
C TYR A 278 -8.83 -0.80 4.14
N GLN A 279 -9.23 -1.56 5.17
CA GLN A 279 -10.28 -2.58 5.05
C GLN A 279 -11.62 -1.94 4.65
N ALA A 280 -12.00 -0.82 5.28
CA ALA A 280 -13.23 -0.11 4.92
C ALA A 280 -13.22 0.36 3.45
N HIS A 281 -12.07 0.85 2.96
CA HIS A 281 -11.93 1.21 1.55
C HIS A 281 -12.11 -0.01 0.63
N LEU A 282 -11.47 -1.14 0.96
CA LEU A 282 -11.58 -2.37 0.21
C LEU A 282 -13.03 -2.92 0.18
N GLU A 283 -13.71 -2.92 1.33
CA GLU A 283 -15.11 -3.33 1.42
C GLU A 283 -16.03 -2.46 0.55
N ASN A 284 -15.75 -1.16 0.45
CA ASN A 284 -16.51 -0.27 -0.45
C ASN A 284 -16.31 -0.64 -1.93
N GLN A 285 -15.11 -1.01 -2.36
CA GLN A 285 -14.88 -1.49 -3.73
C GLN A 285 -15.64 -2.80 -4.00
N ILE A 286 -15.69 -3.71 -3.02
CA ILE A 286 -16.44 -4.96 -3.11
C ILE A 286 -17.95 -4.68 -3.19
N ARG A 287 -18.47 -3.73 -2.41
CA ARG A 287 -19.90 -3.34 -2.49
C ARG A 287 -20.24 -2.80 -3.88
N ARG A 288 -19.40 -1.92 -4.45
CA ARG A 288 -19.57 -1.39 -5.81
C ARG A 288 -19.59 -2.50 -6.87
N LEU A 289 -18.70 -3.49 -6.75
CA LEU A 289 -18.70 -4.67 -7.64
C LEU A 289 -20.08 -5.35 -7.66
N TYR A 290 -20.73 -5.49 -6.50
CA TYR A 290 -22.02 -6.16 -6.38
C TYR A 290 -23.19 -5.27 -6.80
N GLU A 291 -23.09 -3.95 -6.60
CA GLU A 291 -24.07 -2.98 -7.09
C GLU A 291 -24.11 -2.96 -8.62
N ASP A 292 -22.93 -2.90 -9.26
CA ASP A 292 -22.80 -2.91 -10.73
C ASP A 292 -23.04 -4.31 -11.33
N GLY A 293 -22.70 -5.36 -10.59
CA GLY A 293 -22.81 -6.76 -11.02
C GLY A 293 -24.23 -7.36 -10.92
N ASN A 294 -25.18 -6.68 -10.29
CA ASN A 294 -26.48 -7.22 -9.87
C ASN A 294 -27.43 -7.69 -10.99
N GLY A 295 -27.01 -7.61 -12.27
CA GLY A 295 -27.76 -8.07 -13.44
C GLY A 295 -27.16 -9.25 -14.20
N SER A 296 -25.92 -9.66 -13.90
CA SER A 296 -25.21 -10.74 -14.63
C SER A 296 -25.13 -12.03 -13.80
N PRO A 297 -25.23 -13.21 -14.43
CA PRO A 297 -24.98 -14.46 -13.72
C PRO A 297 -23.52 -14.54 -13.26
N TRP A 298 -23.33 -14.95 -12.00
CA TRP A 298 -22.00 -15.17 -11.45
C TRP A 298 -21.38 -16.43 -12.05
N TYR A 299 -20.18 -16.29 -12.63
CA TYR A 299 -19.43 -17.40 -13.18
C TYR A 299 -18.80 -18.21 -12.05
N SER A 300 -18.69 -19.52 -12.22
CA SER A 300 -17.93 -20.34 -11.26
C SER A 300 -16.45 -19.95 -11.26
N PRO A 301 -15.71 -20.21 -10.17
CA PRO A 301 -14.31 -19.77 -10.04
C PRO A 301 -13.43 -20.21 -11.21
N GLU A 302 -13.61 -21.45 -11.71
CA GLU A 302 -12.86 -21.98 -12.84
C GLU A 302 -13.22 -21.31 -14.17
N VAL A 303 -14.48 -20.96 -14.41
CA VAL A 303 -14.90 -20.23 -15.63
C VAL A 303 -14.38 -18.80 -15.57
N LEU A 304 -14.49 -18.15 -14.41
CA LEU A 304 -13.96 -16.81 -14.19
C LEU A 304 -12.45 -16.75 -14.45
N LEU A 305 -11.68 -17.69 -13.88
CA LEU A 305 -10.23 -17.79 -14.10
C LEU A 305 -9.91 -18.08 -15.57
N ALA A 306 -10.68 -18.95 -16.23
CA ALA A 306 -10.50 -19.24 -17.65
C ALA A 306 -10.71 -17.99 -18.52
N MET A 307 -11.77 -17.21 -18.27
CA MET A 307 -12.05 -15.98 -18.99
C MET A 307 -10.93 -14.95 -18.78
N GLY A 308 -10.47 -14.75 -17.55
CA GLY A 308 -9.33 -13.87 -17.28
C GLY A 308 -8.06 -14.26 -18.02
N PHE A 309 -7.72 -15.55 -17.98
CA PHE A 309 -6.57 -16.08 -18.70
C PHE A 309 -6.70 -15.81 -20.21
N ILE A 310 -7.88 -16.03 -20.78
CA ILE A 310 -8.17 -15.75 -22.19
C ILE A 310 -8.03 -14.26 -22.49
N HIS A 311 -8.58 -13.37 -21.65
CA HIS A 311 -8.46 -11.93 -21.83
C HIS A 311 -7.00 -11.44 -21.84
N GLU A 312 -6.11 -12.06 -21.07
CA GLU A 312 -4.70 -11.70 -21.03
C GLU A 312 -3.86 -12.34 -22.14
N ASN A 313 -4.33 -13.45 -22.71
CA ASN A 313 -3.53 -14.26 -23.62
C ASN A 313 -4.17 -14.48 -24.99
N TYR A 314 -5.29 -13.81 -25.32
CA TYR A 314 -6.08 -14.07 -26.53
C TYR A 314 -5.25 -14.06 -27.82
N GLN A 315 -4.17 -13.29 -27.88
CA GLN A 315 -3.29 -13.19 -29.05
C GLN A 315 -2.44 -14.46 -29.28
N LYS A 316 -2.26 -15.28 -28.25
CA LYS A 316 -1.45 -16.51 -28.26
C LYS A 316 -2.31 -17.71 -28.66
N ASP A 317 -1.65 -18.81 -28.99
CA ASP A 317 -2.34 -20.08 -29.19
C ASP A 317 -2.80 -20.64 -27.84
N ILE A 318 -4.12 -20.71 -27.63
CA ILE A 318 -4.74 -21.16 -26.39
C ILE A 318 -5.48 -22.47 -26.67
N SER A 319 -5.03 -23.54 -26.02
CA SER A 319 -5.74 -24.82 -26.02
C SER A 319 -6.58 -24.98 -24.76
N LEU A 320 -7.68 -25.73 -24.85
CA LEU A 320 -8.50 -26.07 -23.68
C LEU A 320 -7.67 -26.77 -22.58
N LYS A 321 -6.68 -27.59 -22.97
CA LYS A 321 -5.76 -28.25 -22.04
C LYS A 321 -4.95 -27.23 -21.23
N LEU A 322 -4.41 -26.21 -21.90
CA LEU A 322 -3.64 -25.15 -21.24
C LEU A 322 -4.50 -24.39 -20.23
N VAL A 323 -5.76 -24.06 -20.59
CA VAL A 323 -6.68 -23.37 -19.68
C VAL A 323 -7.08 -24.25 -18.50
N ALA A 324 -7.29 -25.55 -18.72
CA ALA A 324 -7.58 -26.51 -17.66
C ALA A 324 -6.41 -26.63 -16.67
N GLU A 325 -5.17 -26.68 -17.15
CA GLU A 325 -3.96 -26.66 -16.32
C GLU A 325 -3.87 -25.36 -15.50
N TYR A 326 -4.09 -24.20 -16.13
CA TYR A 326 -4.06 -22.90 -15.45
C TYR A 326 -5.13 -22.77 -14.35
N THR A 327 -6.33 -23.25 -14.62
CA THR A 327 -7.47 -23.22 -13.68
C THR A 327 -7.43 -24.35 -12.65
N ASN A 328 -6.46 -25.27 -12.76
CA ASN A 328 -6.37 -26.50 -11.97
C ASN A 328 -7.68 -27.32 -12.01
N THR A 329 -8.23 -27.51 -13.21
CA THR A 329 -9.45 -28.28 -13.46
C THR A 329 -9.25 -29.39 -14.48
N ASN A 330 -10.17 -30.36 -14.50
CA ASN A 330 -10.18 -31.37 -15.55
C ASN A 330 -10.69 -30.77 -16.87
N VAL A 331 -10.03 -31.09 -17.98
CA VAL A 331 -10.36 -30.63 -19.35
C VAL A 331 -11.84 -30.82 -19.70
N SER A 332 -12.40 -31.99 -19.43
CA SER A 332 -13.80 -32.29 -19.74
C SER A 332 -14.76 -31.48 -18.87
N HIS A 333 -14.46 -31.35 -17.58
CA HIS A 333 -15.25 -30.52 -16.65
C HIS A 333 -15.25 -29.05 -17.09
N LEU A 334 -14.07 -28.48 -17.36
CA LEU A 334 -13.95 -27.10 -17.81
C LEU A 334 -14.70 -26.88 -19.12
N SER A 335 -14.59 -27.79 -20.09
CA SER A 335 -15.33 -27.65 -21.35
C SER A 335 -16.84 -27.62 -21.14
N SER A 336 -17.37 -28.55 -20.33
CA SER A 336 -18.81 -28.62 -20.08
C SER A 336 -19.28 -27.39 -19.33
N GLU A 337 -18.55 -26.97 -18.30
CA GLU A 337 -18.95 -25.87 -17.43
C GLU A 337 -18.83 -24.50 -18.11
N PHE A 338 -17.75 -24.29 -18.87
CA PHE A 338 -17.56 -23.09 -19.67
C PHE A 338 -18.67 -22.94 -20.71
N ASN A 339 -19.01 -24.00 -21.44
CA ASN A 339 -20.10 -23.97 -22.42
C ASN A 339 -21.45 -23.72 -21.76
N ARG A 340 -21.69 -24.34 -20.60
CA ARG A 340 -22.95 -24.21 -19.84
C ARG A 340 -23.17 -22.78 -19.36
N GLN A 341 -22.12 -22.12 -18.86
CA GLN A 341 -22.24 -20.78 -18.29
C GLN A 341 -22.11 -19.65 -19.33
N THR A 342 -21.21 -19.79 -20.32
CA THR A 342 -20.98 -18.75 -21.34
C THR A 342 -21.88 -18.89 -22.57
N GLY A 343 -22.53 -20.05 -22.76
CA GLY A 343 -23.32 -20.36 -23.94
C GLY A 343 -22.50 -20.60 -25.22
N SER A 344 -21.17 -20.64 -25.13
CA SER A 344 -20.27 -20.78 -26.28
C SER A 344 -19.12 -21.73 -25.98
N SER A 345 -18.57 -22.37 -27.03
CA SER A 345 -17.36 -23.16 -26.87
C SER A 345 -16.16 -22.27 -26.54
N LEU A 346 -15.19 -22.78 -25.78
CA LEU A 346 -13.97 -22.02 -25.47
C LEU A 346 -13.25 -21.49 -26.74
N PRO A 347 -13.08 -22.27 -27.83
CA PRO A 347 -12.57 -21.75 -29.10
C PRO A 347 -13.43 -20.65 -29.72
N ASP A 348 -14.77 -20.79 -29.69
CA ASP A 348 -15.68 -19.77 -30.21
C ASP A 348 -15.63 -18.48 -29.39
N PHE A 349 -15.49 -18.60 -28.06
CA PHE A 349 -15.32 -17.47 -27.15
C PHE A 349 -14.02 -16.71 -27.44
N ILE A 350 -12.90 -17.42 -27.59
CA ILE A 350 -11.61 -16.81 -27.97
C ILE A 350 -11.74 -16.11 -29.32
N ALA A 351 -12.32 -16.78 -30.32
CA ALA A 351 -12.53 -16.18 -31.63
C ALA A 351 -13.39 -14.90 -31.53
N GLY A 352 -14.49 -14.93 -30.78
CA GLY A 352 -15.34 -13.77 -30.52
C GLY A 352 -14.57 -12.60 -29.91
N LEU A 353 -13.77 -12.84 -28.86
CA LEU A 353 -12.95 -11.81 -28.23
C LEU A 353 -11.91 -11.23 -29.20
N ARG A 354 -11.27 -12.07 -30.02
CA ARG A 354 -10.34 -11.61 -31.06
C ARG A 354 -11.03 -10.71 -32.09
N ILE A 355 -12.25 -11.06 -32.49
CA ILE A 355 -13.05 -10.24 -33.41
C ILE A 355 -13.42 -8.90 -32.76
N GLU A 356 -13.79 -8.89 -31.48
CA GLU A 356 -14.08 -7.64 -30.75
C GLU A 356 -12.86 -6.70 -30.73
N LYS A 357 -11.67 -7.23 -30.42
CA LYS A 357 -10.42 -6.47 -30.49
C LYS A 357 -10.11 -5.99 -31.91
N ALA A 358 -10.31 -6.85 -32.91
CA ALA A 358 -10.13 -6.47 -34.31
C ALA A 358 -11.07 -5.34 -34.74
N ARG A 359 -12.32 -5.30 -34.25
CA ARG A 359 -13.26 -4.19 -34.52
C ARG A 359 -12.70 -2.86 -33.99
N SER A 360 -12.17 -2.86 -32.77
CA SER A 360 -11.51 -1.68 -32.19
C SER A 360 -10.31 -1.23 -33.03
N ASP A 361 -9.45 -2.17 -33.44
CA ASP A 361 -8.27 -1.84 -34.26
C ASP A 361 -8.66 -1.33 -35.65
N LEU A 362 -9.73 -1.86 -36.25
CA LEU A 362 -10.26 -1.38 -37.52
C LEU A 362 -10.79 0.05 -37.43
N GLU A 363 -11.33 0.43 -36.28
CA GLU A 363 -11.90 1.75 -36.02
C GLU A 363 -10.86 2.80 -35.62
N ASN A 364 -9.85 2.38 -34.85
CA ASN A 364 -8.93 3.28 -34.16
C ASN A 364 -7.50 3.29 -34.74
N SER A 365 -7.20 2.45 -35.72
CA SER A 365 -5.85 2.35 -36.31
C SER A 365 -5.84 2.37 -37.84
N THR A 366 -4.66 2.62 -38.40
CA THR A 366 -4.37 2.55 -39.85
C THR A 366 -3.76 1.22 -40.28
N LEU A 367 -3.71 0.23 -39.38
CA LEU A 367 -3.10 -1.08 -39.64
C LEU A 367 -3.81 -1.80 -40.80
N THR A 368 -3.05 -2.53 -41.61
CA THR A 368 -3.64 -3.37 -42.68
C THR A 368 -4.43 -4.53 -42.08
N ILE A 369 -5.35 -5.11 -42.86
CA ILE A 369 -6.15 -6.28 -42.44
C ILE A 369 -5.24 -7.46 -42.05
N ALA A 370 -4.16 -7.68 -42.80
CA ALA A 370 -3.14 -8.68 -42.50
C ALA A 370 -2.42 -8.43 -41.16
N GLN A 371 -2.11 -7.18 -40.83
CA GLN A 371 -1.49 -6.82 -39.54
C GLN A 371 -2.48 -7.06 -38.39
N ILE A 372 -3.71 -6.57 -38.50
CA ILE A 372 -4.74 -6.77 -37.46
C ILE A 372 -4.99 -8.26 -37.23
N SER A 373 -5.13 -9.05 -38.30
CA SER A 373 -5.27 -10.51 -38.19
C SER A 373 -4.16 -11.14 -37.33
N ARG A 374 -2.92 -10.72 -37.53
CA ARG A 374 -1.76 -11.24 -36.79
C ARG A 374 -1.75 -10.73 -35.34
N GLU A 375 -2.02 -9.45 -35.14
CA GLU A 375 -2.00 -8.81 -33.81
C GLU A 375 -3.09 -9.33 -32.88
N VAL A 376 -4.27 -9.67 -33.40
CA VAL A 376 -5.33 -10.27 -32.58
C VAL A 376 -5.17 -11.80 -32.44
N GLY A 377 -4.19 -12.42 -33.09
CA GLY A 377 -3.82 -13.83 -32.88
C GLY A 377 -4.43 -14.85 -33.84
N PHE A 378 -4.90 -14.45 -35.03
CA PHE A 378 -5.30 -15.41 -36.06
C PHE A 378 -4.09 -15.88 -36.89
N GLY A 379 -3.97 -17.20 -37.08
CA GLY A 379 -2.89 -17.82 -37.85
C GLY A 379 -2.96 -17.59 -39.37
N SER A 380 -4.10 -17.17 -39.91
CA SER A 380 -4.21 -16.75 -41.32
C SER A 380 -5.26 -15.66 -41.53
N GLU A 381 -4.95 -14.72 -42.43
CA GLU A 381 -5.84 -13.62 -42.80
C GLU A 381 -7.13 -14.11 -43.46
N ARG A 382 -7.05 -15.22 -44.21
CA ARG A 382 -8.22 -15.86 -44.82
C ARG A 382 -9.19 -16.36 -43.76
N TYR A 383 -8.69 -17.12 -42.78
CA TYR A 383 -9.52 -17.63 -41.68
C TYR A 383 -10.08 -16.49 -40.84
N PHE A 384 -9.27 -15.48 -40.53
CA PHE A 384 -9.72 -14.26 -39.87
C PHE A 384 -10.89 -13.59 -40.61
N THR A 385 -10.77 -13.41 -41.93
CA THR A 385 -11.81 -12.78 -42.74
C THR A 385 -13.13 -13.57 -42.72
N GLU A 386 -13.05 -14.90 -42.78
CA GLU A 386 -14.22 -15.79 -42.71
C GLU A 386 -14.92 -15.70 -41.34
N ILE A 387 -14.15 -15.75 -40.25
CA ILE A 387 -14.67 -15.63 -38.88
C ILE A 387 -15.22 -14.22 -38.63
N PHE A 388 -14.50 -13.17 -39.01
CA PHE A 388 -14.97 -11.79 -38.88
C PHE A 388 -16.29 -11.58 -39.62
N LYS A 389 -16.40 -12.08 -40.85
CA LYS A 389 -17.66 -12.01 -41.62
C LYS A 389 -18.79 -12.79 -40.95
N LYS A 390 -18.51 -13.96 -40.37
CA LYS A 390 -19.50 -14.74 -39.62
C LYS A 390 -20.02 -13.97 -38.40
N HIS A 391 -19.15 -13.28 -37.67
CA HIS A 391 -19.52 -12.55 -36.45
C HIS A 391 -20.14 -11.16 -36.72
N CYS A 392 -19.65 -10.44 -37.74
CA CYS A 392 -20.04 -9.05 -38.01
C CYS A 392 -20.94 -8.88 -39.23
N GLY A 393 -21.21 -9.94 -39.99
CA GLY A 393 -21.99 -9.92 -41.24
C GLY A 393 -21.27 -9.32 -42.46
N LYS A 394 -20.11 -8.69 -42.27
CA LYS A 394 -19.32 -8.01 -43.31
C LYS A 394 -17.86 -8.41 -43.22
N THR A 395 -17.12 -8.37 -44.33
CA THR A 395 -15.66 -8.56 -44.28
C THR A 395 -14.97 -7.43 -43.52
N PRO A 396 -13.76 -7.64 -42.95
CA PRO A 396 -13.01 -6.58 -42.26
C PRO A 396 -12.82 -5.32 -43.12
N LEU A 397 -12.54 -5.51 -44.42
CA LEU A 397 -12.37 -4.41 -45.37
C LEU A 397 -13.67 -3.62 -45.58
N GLN A 398 -14.81 -4.31 -45.75
CA GLN A 398 -16.12 -3.67 -45.88
C GLN A 398 -16.52 -2.95 -44.59
N TYR A 399 -16.21 -3.54 -43.43
CA TYR A 399 -16.48 -2.94 -42.12
C TYR A 399 -15.72 -1.62 -41.95
N ARG A 400 -14.42 -1.58 -42.28
CA ARG A 400 -13.62 -0.35 -42.24
C ARG A 400 -14.11 0.71 -43.25
N ALA A 401 -14.45 0.29 -44.47
CA ALA A 401 -14.97 1.22 -45.47
C ALA A 401 -16.26 1.92 -44.98
N GLN A 402 -17.14 1.17 -44.32
CA GLN A 402 -18.35 1.73 -43.71
C GLN A 402 -18.01 2.75 -42.60
N LEU A 403 -17.11 2.42 -41.66
CA LEU A 403 -16.72 3.34 -40.60
C LEU A 403 -16.14 4.65 -41.13
N ASN A 404 -15.37 4.60 -42.22
CA ASN A 404 -14.82 5.79 -42.84
C ASN A 404 -15.89 6.69 -43.47
N LEU A 405 -16.92 6.09 -44.10
CA LEU A 405 -18.06 6.83 -44.64
C LEU A 405 -18.87 7.53 -43.53
N GLU A 406 -19.15 6.81 -42.44
CA GLU A 406 -19.86 7.36 -41.28
C GLU A 406 -19.08 8.50 -40.61
N LYS A 407 -17.74 8.42 -40.55
CA LYS A 407 -16.86 9.49 -40.06
C LYS A 407 -16.83 10.72 -40.98
N SER A 408 -16.88 10.54 -42.31
CA SER A 408 -16.97 11.69 -43.24
C SER A 408 -18.31 12.42 -43.13
N GLU A 409 -19.43 11.70 -43.05
CA GLU A 409 -20.78 12.30 -42.98
C GLU A 409 -21.05 13.04 -41.65
N SER A 410 -20.40 12.61 -40.57
CA SER A 410 -20.48 13.27 -39.26
C SER A 410 -19.51 14.45 -39.10
N SER A 411 -18.52 14.58 -39.98
CA SER A 411 -17.60 15.73 -40.05
C SER A 411 -18.13 16.85 -40.96
N GLU A 412 -19.01 16.54 -41.91
CA GLU A 412 -19.68 17.53 -42.80
C GLU A 412 -20.93 18.16 -42.17
N ASN A 413 -21.48 17.58 -41.10
CA ASN A 413 -22.68 18.06 -40.38
C ASN A 413 -22.36 18.76 -39.04
N LYS A 414 -21.08 19.04 -38.75
CA LYS A 414 -20.62 19.87 -37.63
C LYS A 414 -19.93 21.11 -38.17
#